data_AF-A0A2D4LJ04-F1
#
_entry.id   AF-A0A2D4LJ04-F1
#
_cell.length_a   1.000
_cell.length_b   1.000
_cell.length_c   1.000
_cell.angle_alpha   90.00
_cell.angle_beta   90.00
_cell.angle_gamma   90.00
#
_symmetry.space_group_name_H-M   'P 1'
#
loop_
_entity.id
_entity.type
_entity.pdbx_description
1 polymer ?
#
loop_
_entity_poly.entity_id
_entity_poly.type
_entity_poly.pdbx_seq_one_letter_code
_entity_poly.pdbx_strand_id
1 'polypeptide(L)'
;MDWREHITVPLQTDLRKFRSYKGGSVRDLLRAMRNKKHHYRELPPEVQETLGSVPDDFVAYFTSRFPHLLLHTYNAMRICCLERLFQPYYMQNAARQGFLGDAV
;
A
#
# COMPACT_ATOMS: atom_id res chain seq x y z
N MET A 1 15.38 6.92 -8.10
CA MET A 1 14.85 6.85 -6.73
C MET A 1 14.51 5.41 -6.42
N ASP A 2 15.14 4.84 -5.38
CA ASP A 2 14.97 3.44 -4.96
C ASP A 2 14.37 3.37 -3.55
N TRP A 3 13.15 2.86 -3.40
CA TRP A 3 12.50 2.77 -2.09
C TRP A 3 13.24 1.85 -1.11
N ARG A 4 14.05 0.90 -1.62
CA ARG A 4 14.81 -0.05 -0.79
C ARG A 4 15.87 0.67 0.04
N GLU A 5 16.38 1.80 -0.44
CA GLU A 5 17.35 2.64 0.28
C GLU A 5 16.72 3.46 1.40
N HIS A 6 15.39 3.57 1.41
CA HIS A 6 14.63 4.41 2.35
C HIS A 6 13.95 3.61 3.48
N ILE A 7 14.21 2.31 3.55
CA ILE A 7 13.74 1.42 4.62
C ILE A 7 14.90 0.99 5.53
N THR A 8 14.58 0.51 6.73
CA THR A 8 15.56 0.08 7.73
C THR A 8 16.38 -1.12 7.24
N VAL A 9 17.65 -1.17 7.66
CA VAL A 9 18.60 -2.22 7.27
C VAL A 9 18.08 -3.64 7.57
N PRO A 10 17.47 -3.95 8.74
CA PRO A 10 16.90 -5.28 8.98
C PRO A 10 15.87 -5.68 7.93
N LEU A 11 14.96 -4.76 7.58
CA LEU A 11 13.94 -5.02 6.56
C LEU A 11 14.54 -5.19 5.16
N GLN A 12 15.56 -4.39 4.80
CA GLN A 12 16.27 -4.55 3.53
C GLN A 12 16.88 -5.94 3.39
N THR A 13 17.60 -6.39 4.43
CA THR A 13 18.27 -7.70 4.47
C THR A 13 17.26 -8.82 4.35
N ASP A 14 16.16 -8.73 5.08
CA ASP A 14 15.09 -9.73 5.07
C ASP A 14 14.39 -9.83 3.70
N LEU A 15 14.17 -8.70 3.02
CA LEU A 15 13.56 -8.69 1.68
C LEU A 15 14.46 -9.32 0.60
N ARG A 16 15.79 -9.22 0.73
CA ARG A 16 16.74 -9.79 -0.25
C ARG A 16 16.78 -11.32 -0.26
N LYS A 17 16.36 -11.98 0.83
CA LYS A 17 16.48 -13.44 0.99
C LYS A 17 15.62 -14.25 0.02
N PHE A 18 14.38 -13.81 -0.23
CA PHE A 18 13.38 -14.67 -0.89
C PHE A 18 12.91 -14.17 -2.25
N ARG A 19 13.06 -12.88 -2.55
CA ARG A 19 12.56 -12.30 -3.82
C ARG A 19 13.29 -11.02 -4.16
N SER A 20 13.58 -10.84 -5.45
CA SER A 20 14.01 -9.54 -5.97
C SER A 20 12.80 -8.63 -6.18
N TYR A 21 12.78 -7.50 -5.49
CA TYR A 21 11.82 -6.42 -5.68
C TYR A 21 12.47 -5.26 -6.44
N LYS A 22 11.73 -4.68 -7.39
CA LYS A 22 12.21 -3.51 -8.15
C LYS A 22 12.09 -2.24 -7.30
N GLY A 23 13.22 -1.64 -6.97
CA GLY A 23 13.33 -0.45 -6.14
C GLY A 23 12.63 0.81 -6.66
N GLY A 24 12.43 0.92 -7.98
CA GLY A 24 11.68 2.02 -8.59
C GLY A 24 10.17 1.77 -8.72
N SER A 25 9.66 0.62 -8.27
CA SER A 25 8.27 0.19 -8.53
C SER A 25 7.41 0.32 -7.28
N VAL A 26 6.42 1.22 -7.32
CA VAL A 26 5.38 1.35 -6.28
C VAL A 26 4.62 0.03 -6.09
N ARG A 27 4.33 -0.68 -7.18
CA ARG A 27 3.70 -2.01 -7.11
C ARG A 27 4.53 -2.99 -6.29
N ASP A 28 5.85 -2.98 -6.45
CA ASP A 28 6.71 -3.90 -5.72
C ASP A 28 6.88 -3.50 -4.25
N LEU A 29 6.84 -2.20 -3.94
CA LEU A 29 6.74 -1.72 -2.56
C LEU A 29 5.44 -2.23 -1.89
N LEU A 30 4.28 -2.05 -2.52
CA LEU A 30 3.01 -2.55 -2.00
C LEU A 30 3.00 -4.08 -1.83
N ARG A 31 3.62 -4.81 -2.75
CA ARG A 31 3.80 -6.27 -2.65
C ARG A 31 4.68 -6.66 -1.46
N ALA A 32 5.77 -5.93 -1.22
CA ALA A 32 6.63 -6.15 -0.06
C ALA A 32 5.87 -5.89 1.24
N MET A 33 5.13 -4.78 1.34
CA MET A 33 4.27 -4.48 2.50
C MET A 33 3.24 -5.60 2.76
N ARG A 34 2.53 -6.05 1.72
CA ARG A 34 1.57 -7.16 1.84
C ARG A 34 2.24 -8.45 2.30
N ASN A 35 3.42 -8.77 1.75
CA ASN A 35 4.17 -9.96 2.14
C ASN A 35 4.58 -9.92 3.62
N LYS A 36 5.12 -8.79 4.09
CA LYS A 36 5.57 -8.66 5.48
C LYS A 36 4.42 -8.60 6.47
N LYS A 37 3.29 -7.99 6.12
CA LYS A 37 2.06 -8.09 6.93
C LYS A 37 1.59 -9.55 7.05
N HIS A 38 1.56 -10.28 5.93
CA HIS A 38 1.05 -11.66 5.92
C HIS A 38 1.91 -12.62 6.76
N HIS A 39 3.23 -12.48 6.67
CA HIS A 39 4.19 -13.32 7.39
C HIS A 39 4.73 -12.68 8.67
N TYR A 40 4.04 -11.67 9.23
CA TYR A 40 4.58 -10.84 10.31
C TYR A 40 5.08 -11.66 11.50
N ARG A 41 4.33 -12.69 11.91
CA ARG A 41 4.68 -13.58 13.04
C ARG A 41 5.91 -14.46 12.79
N GLU A 42 6.26 -14.70 11.53
CA GLU A 42 7.39 -15.52 11.11
C GLU A 42 8.66 -14.68 10.91
N LEU A 43 8.56 -13.35 11.01
CA LEU A 43 9.70 -12.45 10.82
C LEU A 43 10.67 -12.54 12.00
N PRO A 44 11.98 -12.34 11.76
CA PRO A 44 12.95 -12.19 12.84
C PRO A 44 12.55 -11.07 13.81
N PRO A 45 12.84 -11.19 15.13
CA PRO A 45 12.48 -10.18 16.13
C PRO A 45 12.97 -8.76 15.78
N GLU A 46 14.19 -8.65 15.27
CA GLU A 46 14.76 -7.36 14.82
C GLU A 46 13.91 -6.68 13.73
N VAL A 47 13.31 -7.45 12.82
CA VAL A 47 12.48 -6.91 11.74
C VAL A 47 11.13 -6.47 12.32
N GLN A 48 10.54 -7.28 13.20
CA GLN A 48 9.30 -6.94 13.90
C GLN A 48 9.46 -5.65 14.73
N GLU A 49 10.55 -5.51 15.47
CA GLU A 49 10.85 -4.30 16.25
C GLU A 49 10.93 -3.06 15.36
N THR A 50 11.62 -3.14 14.21
CA THR A 50 11.68 -1.99 13.31
C THR A 50 10.36 -1.64 12.63
N LEU A 51 9.51 -2.64 12.36
CA LEU A 51 8.20 -2.45 11.71
C LEU A 51 7.13 -2.00 12.72
N GLY A 52 7.28 -2.37 13.98
CA GLY A 52 6.29 -2.15 15.02
C GLY A 52 5.05 -3.04 14.89
N SER A 53 4.12 -2.88 15.84
CA SER A 53 2.92 -3.70 15.94
C SER A 53 1.96 -3.52 14.75
N VAL A 54 1.25 -4.60 14.41
CA VAL A 54 0.19 -4.58 13.39
C VAL A 54 -1.15 -4.28 14.07
N PRO A 55 -1.99 -3.37 13.53
CA PRO A 55 -1.85 -2.70 12.24
C PRO A 55 -1.15 -1.33 12.28
N ASP A 56 -1.18 -0.62 13.40
CA ASP A 56 -0.98 0.83 13.42
C ASP A 56 0.48 1.23 13.17
N ASP A 57 1.44 0.72 13.96
CA ASP A 57 2.86 1.05 13.79
C ASP A 57 3.37 0.57 12.43
N PHE A 58 2.93 -0.63 12.01
CA PHE A 58 3.30 -1.20 10.71
C PHE A 58 2.93 -0.26 9.56
N VAL A 59 1.71 0.29 9.56
CA VAL A 59 1.30 1.23 8.51
C VAL A 59 2.06 2.55 8.65
N ALA A 60 2.21 3.06 9.88
CA ALA A 60 2.93 4.29 10.18
C ALA A 60 4.40 4.23 9.72
N TYR A 61 5.05 3.07 9.82
CA TYR A 61 6.42 2.85 9.35
C TYR A 61 6.56 3.20 7.86
N PHE A 62 5.62 2.76 7.02
CA PHE A 62 5.66 2.99 5.57
C PHE A 62 5.17 4.39 5.20
N THR A 63 4.10 4.89 5.81
CA THR A 63 3.54 6.21 5.47
C THR A 63 4.44 7.36 5.94
N SER A 64 5.19 7.20 7.04
CA SER A 64 6.20 8.20 7.46
C SER A 64 7.38 8.30 6.49
N ARG A 65 7.80 7.18 5.89
CA ARG A 65 8.92 7.12 4.92
C ARG A 65 8.49 7.46 3.50
N PHE A 66 7.25 7.15 3.14
CA PHE A 66 6.67 7.37 1.81
C PHE A 66 5.37 8.17 1.93
N PRO A 67 5.44 9.47 2.25
CA PRO A 67 4.25 10.29 2.57
C PRO A 67 3.21 10.36 1.44
N HIS A 68 3.66 10.24 0.19
CA HIS A 68 2.77 10.27 -0.98
C HIS A 68 2.23 8.88 -1.39
N LEU A 69 2.66 7.80 -0.73
CA LEU A 69 2.32 6.43 -1.15
C LEU A 69 0.81 6.20 -1.16
N LEU A 70 0.13 6.58 -0.07
CA LEU A 70 -1.31 6.36 0.06
C LEU A 70 -2.09 7.17 -0.97
N LEU A 71 -1.81 8.48 -1.08
CA LEU A 71 -2.49 9.37 -2.02
C LEU A 71 -2.26 8.95 -3.47
N HIS A 72 -1.02 8.62 -3.83
CA HIS A 72 -0.68 8.11 -5.16
C HIS A 72 -1.42 6.80 -5.45
N THR A 73 -1.40 5.84 -4.52
CA THR A 73 -2.08 4.54 -4.69
C THR A 73 -3.59 4.73 -4.81
N TYR A 74 -4.19 5.60 -3.99
CA TYR A 74 -5.61 5.92 -4.06
C TYR A 74 -6.01 6.49 -5.42
N ASN A 75 -5.25 7.46 -5.94
CA ASN A 75 -5.53 8.04 -7.25
C ASN A 75 -5.34 7.03 -8.38
N ALA A 76 -4.28 6.22 -8.33
CA ALA A 76 -3.99 5.20 -9.34
C ALA A 76 -5.04 4.08 -9.36
N MET A 77 -5.49 3.63 -8.17
CA MET A 77 -6.46 2.55 -8.02
C MET A 77 -7.91 2.99 -8.29
N ARG A 78 -8.15 4.28 -8.58
CA ARG A 78 -9.47 4.78 -8.96
C ARG A 78 -10.05 4.09 -10.20
N ILE A 79 -9.21 3.54 -11.07
CA ILE A 79 -9.65 2.73 -12.23
C ILE A 79 -10.46 1.48 -11.81
N CYS A 80 -10.24 0.98 -10.59
CA CYS A 80 -10.93 -0.18 -10.02
C CYS A 80 -12.08 0.22 -9.10
N CYS A 81 -12.50 1.49 -9.03
CA CYS A 81 -13.40 1.98 -7.99
C CYS A 81 -14.80 1.34 -7.99
N LEU A 82 -15.23 0.77 -9.13
CA LEU A 82 -16.52 0.08 -9.26
C LEU A 82 -16.45 -1.40 -8.84
N GLU A 83 -15.26 -1.99 -8.73
CA GLU A 83 -15.11 -3.37 -8.31
C GLU A 83 -15.50 -3.54 -6.84
N ARG A 84 -16.18 -4.65 -6.51
CA ARG A 84 -16.70 -4.93 -5.16
C ARG A 84 -15.65 -4.76 -4.06
N LEU A 85 -14.41 -5.15 -4.33
CA LEU A 85 -13.30 -5.05 -3.37
C LEU A 85 -12.97 -3.60 -3.01
N PHE A 86 -13.17 -2.65 -3.94
CA PHE A 86 -12.77 -1.26 -3.79
C PHE A 86 -13.89 -0.33 -3.33
N GLN A 87 -15.15 -0.79 -3.31
CA GLN A 87 -16.30 0.01 -2.89
C GLN A 87 -16.14 0.68 -1.51
N PRO A 88 -15.54 0.04 -0.47
CA PRO A 88 -15.37 0.69 0.83
C PRO A 88 -14.44 1.91 0.81
N TYR A 89 -13.57 2.04 -0.20
CA TYR A 89 -12.54 3.08 -0.26
C TYR A 89 -12.94 4.26 -1.16
N TYR A 90 -13.86 4.06 -2.11
CA TYR A 90 -14.31 5.11 -3.01
C TYR A 90 -15.78 5.39 -2.75
N MET A 91 -16.10 6.66 -2.53
CA MET A 91 -17.49 7.09 -2.60
C MET A 91 -18.00 6.78 -4.00
N GLN A 92 -18.97 5.87 -4.10
CA GLN A 92 -19.78 5.78 -5.30
C GLN A 92 -20.51 7.11 -5.38
N ASN A 93 -20.10 7.97 -6.31
CA ASN A 93 -20.86 9.19 -6.59
C ASN A 93 -22.28 8.75 -6.96
N ALA A 94 -23.21 8.83 -6.01
CA ALA A 94 -24.65 8.69 -6.21
C ALA A 94 -25.24 9.88 -7.01
N ALA A 95 -24.40 10.59 -7.79
CA ALA A 95 -24.74 11.83 -8.47
C ALA A 95 -24.14 11.86 -9.89
N ARG A 96 -24.48 10.85 -10.72
CA ARG A 96 -24.47 10.95 -12.19
C ARG A 96 -25.60 10.16 -12.87
N GLN A 97 -26.72 9.93 -12.18
CA GLN A 97 -27.98 9.46 -12.78
C GLN A 97 -29.14 10.33 -12.32
N GLY A 98 -29.05 11.62 -12.62
CA GLY A 98 -30.12 12.57 -12.27
C GLY A 98 -30.04 13.86 -13.06
N PHE A 99 -29.59 13.84 -14.31
CA PHE A 99 -29.73 14.95 -15.28
C PHE A 99 -29.63 14.42 -16.73
N LEU A 100 -30.49 13.48 -17.10
CA LEU A 100 -31.26 13.56 -18.36
C LEU A 100 -32.71 13.63 -17.84
N GLY A 101 -33.27 14.79 -17.55
CA GLY A 101 -33.41 15.90 -18.49
C GLY A 101 -34.60 15.56 -19.38
N ASP A 102 -35.80 15.66 -18.82
CA ASP A 102 -37.04 15.76 -19.57
C ASP A 102 -36.84 16.79 -20.68
N ALA A 103 -36.87 16.33 -21.92
CA ALA A 103 -36.87 17.17 -23.10
C ALA A 103 -37.92 16.64 -24.08
N VAL A 104 -39.11 17.23 -23.91
CA VAL A 104 -40.24 17.38 -24.85
C VAL A 104 -40.96 16.09 -25.27
#